data_AF-A0A498QDW3-F1
#
_entry.id   AF-A0A498QDW3-F1
#
_cell.length_a   1.000
_cell.length_b   1.000
_cell.length_c   1.000
_cell.angle_alpha   90.00
_cell.angle_beta   90.00
_cell.angle_gamma   90.00
#
_symmetry.space_group_name_H-M   'P 1'
#
loop_
_entity.id
_entity.type
_entity.pdbx_description
1 polymer ?
#
loop_
_entity_poly.entity_id
_entity_poly.type
_entity_poly.pdbx_seq_one_letter_code
_entity_poly.pdbx_strand_id
1 'polypeptide(L)'
;MTKSNVSVRWGARVESVDQAAGRVAKLLPALAALDSALSSWRDLGRSKREATAKPLVTTNHADLVQRLQDGRHRTDVGRQIMEDMGYSVYWWNGAEDNQAAANLNIHIGSNALGNHVVLKLPEPDAVPSLYTRGIAHKLLHILVDIFDPDSVLWSNEELLAKQTEPDRPTEDGRGYVLGKLVGHPAGWANFLSDSDSVKFDMALLPAGATVERLGTGTLVLLGQDPADPPLRDVLQVRRAMGYEVPTQRTESSEDVDAASAGPTATPTAPGASVNPTDRGQSDPRPGIETRGVGYPESNTDAQHGDAPRGTTAHD
;
A
#
# COMPACT_ATOMS: atom_id res chain seq x y z
N MET A 1 -3.28 18.56 -4.31
CA MET A 1 -2.96 18.01 -2.96
C MET A 1 -1.53 17.44 -2.93
N THR A 2 -0.89 17.32 -1.76
CA THR A 2 0.50 16.82 -1.64
C THR A 2 0.59 15.32 -2.00
N LYS A 3 1.66 14.91 -2.70
CA LYS A 3 1.92 13.50 -3.03
C LYS A 3 2.08 12.65 -1.77
N SER A 4 1.35 11.54 -1.72
CA SER A 4 1.56 10.54 -0.68
C SER A 4 2.70 9.59 -1.04
N ASN A 5 3.26 8.97 0.00
CA ASN A 5 4.18 7.87 -0.09
C ASN A 5 3.73 6.74 0.83
N VAL A 6 3.94 5.52 0.37
CA VAL A 6 3.76 4.30 1.16
C VAL A 6 5.14 3.77 1.49
N SER A 7 5.50 3.78 2.76
CA SER A 7 6.78 3.30 3.28
C SER A 7 6.56 2.00 4.04
N VAL A 8 7.22 0.94 3.61
CA VAL A 8 7.23 -0.39 4.22
C VAL A 8 8.63 -0.60 4.78
N ARG A 9 8.77 -0.97 6.05
CA ARG A 9 10.08 -1.07 6.72
C ARG A 9 10.18 -2.33 7.57
N TRP A 10 11.37 -2.91 7.60
CA TRP A 10 11.72 -3.97 8.53
C TRP A 10 13.20 -3.92 8.88
N GLY A 11 13.56 -4.56 9.98
CA GLY A 11 14.93 -4.65 10.47
C GLY A 11 15.86 -5.48 9.58
N ALA A 12 17.02 -5.83 10.13
CA ALA A 12 18.00 -6.71 9.48
C ALA A 12 17.37 -8.05 9.10
N ARG A 13 17.38 -8.38 7.82
CA ARG A 13 16.87 -9.65 7.28
C ARG A 13 17.69 -10.03 6.04
N VAL A 14 18.57 -11.01 6.22
CA VAL A 14 19.38 -11.55 5.14
C VAL A 14 18.48 -12.34 4.19
N GLU A 15 18.56 -12.02 2.91
CA GLU A 15 17.87 -12.72 1.83
C GLU A 15 18.84 -12.87 0.66
N SER A 16 18.83 -14.02 -0.02
CA SER A 16 19.60 -14.18 -1.25
C SER A 16 19.03 -13.28 -2.34
N VAL A 17 19.83 -12.98 -3.37
CA VAL A 17 19.35 -12.23 -4.53
C VAL A 17 18.15 -12.90 -5.20
N ASP A 18 18.09 -14.24 -5.22
CA ASP A 18 16.97 -14.99 -5.78
C ASP A 18 15.68 -14.83 -4.96
N GLN A 19 15.81 -14.81 -3.62
CA GLN A 19 14.67 -14.57 -2.73
C GLN A 19 14.16 -13.13 -2.90
N ALA A 20 15.06 -12.16 -2.94
CA ALA A 20 14.73 -10.76 -3.18
C ALA A 20 14.05 -10.57 -4.54
N ALA A 21 14.63 -11.13 -5.62
CA ALA A 21 14.04 -11.11 -6.96
C ALA A 21 12.64 -11.76 -6.97
N GLY A 22 12.46 -12.87 -6.26
CA GLY A 22 11.17 -13.54 -6.12
C GLY A 22 10.09 -12.67 -5.45
N ARG A 23 10.44 -11.86 -4.45
CA ARG A 23 9.49 -10.89 -3.86
C ARG A 23 9.15 -9.77 -4.82
N VAL A 24 10.14 -9.22 -5.52
CA VAL A 24 9.92 -8.16 -6.50
C VAL A 24 9.08 -8.66 -7.68
N ALA A 25 9.32 -9.89 -8.15
CA ALA A 25 8.53 -10.53 -9.20
C ALA A 25 7.05 -10.71 -8.84
N LYS A 26 6.71 -10.83 -7.55
CA LYS A 26 5.33 -10.82 -7.04
C LYS A 26 4.77 -9.41 -6.93
N LEU A 27 5.59 -8.43 -6.52
CA LEU A 27 5.16 -7.05 -6.31
C LEU A 27 4.72 -6.39 -7.61
N LEU A 28 5.55 -6.43 -8.66
CA LEU A 28 5.29 -5.70 -9.91
C LEU A 28 3.92 -6.02 -10.55
N PRO A 29 3.52 -7.30 -10.75
CA PRO A 29 2.21 -7.61 -11.30
C PRO A 29 1.07 -7.26 -10.34
N ALA A 30 1.28 -7.37 -9.02
CA ALA A 30 0.28 -6.98 -8.02
C ALA A 30 0.01 -5.46 -8.06
N LEU A 31 1.05 -4.64 -8.22
CA LEU A 31 0.92 -3.19 -8.43
C LEU A 31 0.21 -2.88 -9.75
N ALA A 32 0.59 -3.55 -10.84
CA ALA A 32 -0.01 -3.36 -12.15
C ALA A 32 -1.52 -3.67 -12.18
N ALA A 33 -1.97 -4.62 -11.34
CA ALA A 33 -3.37 -4.98 -11.21
C ALA A 33 -4.21 -3.96 -10.43
N LEU A 34 -3.59 -3.07 -9.66
CA LEU A 34 -4.29 -2.01 -8.91
C LEU A 34 -4.62 -0.81 -9.80
N ASP A 35 -3.65 -0.37 -10.60
CA ASP A 35 -3.78 0.81 -11.44
C ASP A 35 -2.77 0.81 -12.60
N SER A 36 -3.17 1.33 -13.76
CA SER A 36 -2.31 1.42 -14.94
C SER A 36 -1.09 2.32 -14.72
N ALA A 37 -1.17 3.33 -13.83
CA ALA A 37 -0.05 4.19 -13.46
C ALA A 37 1.08 3.43 -12.73
N LEU A 38 0.82 2.23 -12.21
CA LEU A 38 1.77 1.37 -11.52
C LEU A 38 2.16 0.12 -12.34
N SER A 39 1.80 0.08 -13.62
CA SER A 39 1.99 -1.09 -14.50
C SER A 39 3.36 -1.18 -15.19
N SER A 40 4.10 -0.07 -15.21
CA SER A 40 5.36 0.04 -15.95
C SER A 40 6.43 0.63 -15.04
N TRP A 41 7.65 0.11 -15.12
CA TRP A 41 8.78 0.55 -14.30
C TRP A 41 10.05 0.59 -15.15
N ARG A 42 10.91 1.58 -14.94
CA ARG A 42 12.20 1.74 -15.61
C ARG A 42 13.26 2.19 -14.60
N ASP A 43 14.53 1.89 -14.87
CA ASP A 43 15.63 2.49 -14.12
C ASP A 43 15.63 4.01 -14.27
N LEU A 44 16.14 4.68 -13.23
CA LEU A 44 16.46 6.09 -13.31
C LEU A 44 17.60 6.34 -14.31
N GLY A 45 17.63 7.55 -14.85
CA GLY A 45 18.70 8.06 -15.70
C GLY A 45 19.16 9.42 -15.22
N ARG A 46 20.29 9.92 -15.73
CA ARG A 46 20.80 11.25 -15.39
C ARG A 46 19.95 12.38 -16.00
N SER A 47 19.08 12.03 -16.94
CA SER A 47 18.09 12.92 -17.55
C SER A 47 16.81 12.16 -17.86
N LYS A 48 15.70 12.88 -18.04
CA LYS A 48 14.41 12.28 -18.46
C LYS A 48 14.55 11.49 -19.77
N ARG A 49 15.24 12.04 -20.77
CA ARG A 49 15.49 11.37 -22.05
C ARG A 49 16.22 10.04 -21.86
N GLU A 50 17.26 10.02 -21.02
CA GLU A 50 18.00 8.79 -20.73
C GLU A 50 17.11 7.79 -19.98
N ALA A 51 16.37 8.25 -18.96
CA ALA A 51 15.50 7.41 -18.13
C ALA A 51 14.36 6.78 -18.94
N THR A 52 13.75 7.52 -19.86
CA THR A 52 12.69 7.00 -20.76
C THR A 52 13.24 5.99 -21.77
N ALA A 53 14.51 6.11 -22.16
CA ALA A 53 15.16 5.18 -23.08
C ALA A 53 15.61 3.86 -22.40
N LYS A 54 15.64 3.78 -21.05
CA LYS A 54 15.96 2.54 -20.34
C LYS A 54 14.91 1.47 -20.63
N PRO A 55 15.29 0.19 -20.78
CA PRO A 55 14.34 -0.91 -20.90
C PRO A 55 13.34 -0.95 -19.74
N LEU A 56 12.13 -1.44 -20.02
CA LEU A 56 11.17 -1.74 -18.95
C LEU A 56 11.77 -2.82 -18.03
N VAL A 57 11.56 -2.65 -16.73
CA VAL A 57 11.76 -3.70 -15.75
C VAL A 57 10.76 -4.79 -16.04
N THR A 58 11.22 -6.03 -16.12
CA THR A 58 10.37 -7.19 -16.36
C THR A 58 10.18 -7.99 -15.07
N THR A 59 9.23 -8.92 -15.07
CA THR A 59 9.07 -9.92 -14.01
C THR A 59 9.96 -11.14 -14.22
N ASN A 60 10.83 -11.13 -15.24
CA ASN A 60 11.76 -12.22 -15.48
C ASN A 60 12.80 -12.26 -14.35
N HIS A 61 12.98 -13.44 -13.76
CA HIS A 61 13.87 -13.64 -12.63
C HIS A 61 15.31 -13.19 -12.90
N ALA A 62 15.85 -13.49 -14.08
CA ALA A 62 17.23 -13.13 -14.44
C ALA A 62 17.42 -11.61 -14.58
N ASP A 63 16.43 -10.90 -15.14
CA ASP A 63 16.43 -9.44 -15.22
C ASP A 63 16.42 -8.81 -13.82
N LEU A 64 15.55 -9.30 -12.93
CA LEU A 64 15.47 -8.81 -11.55
C LEU A 64 16.74 -9.11 -10.74
N VAL A 65 17.31 -10.32 -10.87
CA VAL A 65 18.58 -10.67 -10.24
C VAL A 65 19.69 -9.74 -10.72
N GLN A 66 19.80 -9.49 -12.02
CA GLN A 66 20.82 -8.59 -12.57
C GLN A 66 20.68 -7.17 -11.99
N ARG A 67 19.46 -6.61 -11.99
CA ARG A 67 19.21 -5.26 -11.46
C ARG A 67 19.55 -5.15 -9.97
N LEU A 68 19.20 -6.17 -9.17
CA LEU A 68 19.54 -6.21 -7.75
C LEU A 68 21.07 -6.33 -7.54
N GLN A 69 21.76 -7.14 -8.33
CA GLN A 69 23.23 -7.26 -8.28
C GLN A 69 23.94 -5.96 -8.66
N ASP A 70 23.42 -5.24 -9.65
CA ASP A 70 23.96 -3.92 -10.04
C ASP A 70 23.81 -2.90 -8.90
N GLY A 71 22.69 -3.00 -8.18
CA GLY A 71 22.31 -2.21 -7.02
C GLY A 71 23.11 -2.42 -5.73
N ARG A 72 24.11 -3.30 -5.74
CA ARG A 72 24.91 -3.60 -4.54
C ARG A 72 25.81 -2.45 -4.14
N HIS A 73 25.87 -2.22 -2.84
CA HIS A 73 26.79 -1.27 -2.24
C HIS A 73 28.24 -1.74 -2.40
N ARG A 74 29.11 -0.77 -2.67
CA ARG A 74 30.54 -0.99 -2.89
C ARG A 74 31.33 0.05 -2.12
N THR A 75 32.49 -0.34 -1.59
CA THR A 75 33.41 0.55 -0.90
C THR A 75 33.83 1.72 -1.81
N ASP A 76 34.09 2.88 -1.20
CA ASP A 76 34.54 4.06 -1.96
C ASP A 76 35.88 3.82 -2.64
N VAL A 77 36.82 3.23 -1.89
CA VAL A 77 38.15 2.85 -2.37
C VAL A 77 38.13 1.38 -2.80
N GLY A 78 38.53 1.11 -4.04
CA GLY A 78 38.64 -0.25 -4.57
C GLY A 78 37.33 -0.89 -5.05
N ARG A 79 36.17 -0.25 -4.79
CA ARG A 79 34.84 -0.68 -5.28
C ARG A 79 34.50 -2.13 -4.94
N GLN A 80 34.98 -2.61 -3.79
CA GLN A 80 34.70 -3.95 -3.31
C GLN A 80 33.26 -4.03 -2.83
N ILE A 81 32.61 -5.14 -3.12
CA ILE A 81 31.23 -5.39 -2.74
C ILE A 81 31.10 -5.49 -1.21
N MET A 82 30.08 -4.83 -0.67
CA MET A 82 29.71 -4.89 0.74
C MET A 82 28.56 -5.89 0.92
N GLU A 83 28.89 -7.13 1.27
CA GLU A 83 27.96 -8.26 1.33
C GLU A 83 26.81 -8.04 2.33
N ASP A 84 27.07 -7.32 3.42
CA ASP A 84 26.13 -7.08 4.53
C ASP A 84 25.11 -5.96 4.25
N MET A 85 25.32 -5.17 3.20
CA MET A 85 24.50 -4.01 2.85
C MET A 85 23.30 -4.33 1.96
N GLY A 86 23.15 -5.58 1.49
CA GLY A 86 22.01 -6.00 0.66
C GLY A 86 21.99 -5.39 -0.76
N TYR A 87 20.77 -5.24 -1.30
CA TYR A 87 20.50 -4.85 -2.69
C TYR A 87 19.56 -3.64 -2.75
N SER A 88 19.83 -2.71 -3.66
CA SER A 88 19.03 -1.49 -3.84
C SER A 88 18.60 -1.28 -5.29
N VAL A 89 17.32 -1.01 -5.53
CA VAL A 89 16.82 -0.58 -6.85
C VAL A 89 15.95 0.66 -6.73
N TYR A 90 16.02 1.51 -7.75
CA TYR A 90 15.26 2.75 -7.84
C TYR A 90 14.62 2.84 -9.22
N TRP A 91 13.31 2.78 -9.25
CA TRP A 91 12.52 2.78 -10.48
C TRP A 91 11.49 3.89 -10.49
N TRP A 92 11.09 4.27 -11.70
CA TRP A 92 10.01 5.22 -11.93
C TRP A 92 9.07 4.68 -13.02
N ASN A 93 7.84 5.17 -13.05
CA ASN A 93 6.81 4.62 -13.95
C ASN A 93 6.89 5.09 -15.40
N GLY A 94 7.80 6.00 -15.73
CA GLY A 94 7.95 6.52 -17.09
C GLY A 94 6.97 7.61 -17.48
N ALA A 95 6.18 8.16 -16.55
CA ALA A 95 5.18 9.16 -16.84
C ALA A 95 5.76 10.42 -17.53
N GLU A 96 5.06 10.95 -18.53
CA GLU A 96 5.48 12.19 -19.18
C GLU A 96 5.26 13.41 -18.28
N ASP A 97 4.20 13.41 -17.48
CA ASP A 97 3.95 14.46 -16.51
C ASP A 97 4.55 14.11 -15.15
N ASN A 98 5.18 15.09 -14.52
CA ASN A 98 5.68 14.98 -13.16
C ASN A 98 4.55 14.70 -12.16
N GLN A 99 3.34 15.23 -12.38
CA GLN A 99 2.21 14.98 -11.48
C GLN A 99 1.78 13.51 -11.49
N ALA A 100 1.84 12.86 -12.66
CA ALA A 100 1.54 11.44 -12.85
C ALA A 100 2.72 10.48 -12.51
N ALA A 101 3.89 11.02 -12.15
CA ALA A 101 5.08 10.22 -11.91
C ALA A 101 5.03 9.50 -10.55
N ALA A 102 5.19 8.17 -10.59
CA ALA A 102 5.38 7.30 -9.43
C ALA A 102 6.83 6.83 -9.36
N ASN A 103 7.35 6.61 -8.15
CA ASN A 103 8.69 6.08 -7.93
C ASN A 103 8.66 4.91 -6.94
N LEU A 104 9.40 3.85 -7.24
CA LEU A 104 9.54 2.66 -6.41
C LEU A 104 11.01 2.49 -6.02
N ASN A 105 11.27 2.56 -4.72
CA ASN A 105 12.59 2.34 -4.13
C ASN A 105 12.53 1.10 -3.25
N ILE A 106 13.39 0.12 -3.52
CA ILE A 106 13.45 -1.12 -2.75
C ILE A 106 14.89 -1.30 -2.26
N HIS A 107 15.03 -1.49 -0.95
CA HIS A 107 16.27 -1.91 -0.31
C HIS A 107 16.00 -3.18 0.50
N ILE A 108 16.67 -4.28 0.17
CA ILE A 108 16.33 -5.62 0.68
C ILE A 108 17.57 -6.50 0.85
N GLY A 109 17.49 -7.47 1.77
CA GLY A 109 18.54 -8.45 2.02
C GLY A 109 19.69 -7.92 2.89
N SER A 110 19.54 -6.72 3.47
CA SER A 110 20.54 -6.10 4.31
C SER A 110 20.50 -6.66 5.74
N ASN A 111 21.68 -6.90 6.30
CA ASN A 111 21.87 -7.24 7.71
C ASN A 111 22.45 -6.05 8.51
N ALA A 112 23.05 -5.08 7.83
CA ALA A 112 23.67 -3.92 8.45
C ALA A 112 22.73 -2.71 8.50
N LEU A 113 21.77 -2.62 7.57
CA LEU A 113 20.83 -1.51 7.43
C LEU A 113 19.39 -1.99 7.59
N GLY A 114 18.50 -1.05 7.92
CA GLY A 114 17.06 -1.28 7.81
C GLY A 114 16.67 -1.48 6.36
N ASN A 115 15.81 -2.47 6.11
CA ASN A 115 15.28 -2.77 4.80
C ASN A 115 13.97 -2.00 4.57
N HIS A 116 13.67 -1.68 3.31
CA HIS A 116 12.44 -0.95 2.99
C HIS A 116 11.92 -1.19 1.58
N VAL A 117 10.64 -0.91 1.40
CA VAL A 117 10.03 -0.55 0.12
C VAL A 117 9.37 0.80 0.28
N VAL A 118 9.67 1.75 -0.60
CA VAL A 118 9.02 3.06 -0.64
C VAL A 118 8.41 3.26 -2.01
N LEU A 119 7.08 3.37 -2.04
CA LEU A 119 6.33 3.76 -3.21
C LEU A 119 5.88 5.21 -3.06
N LYS A 120 6.50 6.12 -3.81
CA LYS A 120 6.03 7.51 -3.95
C LYS A 120 4.94 7.51 -5.02
N LEU A 121 3.73 7.87 -4.63
CA LEU A 121 2.56 7.87 -5.50
C LEU A 121 2.54 9.13 -6.37
N PRO A 122 1.81 9.11 -7.50
CA PRO A 122 1.42 10.31 -8.23
C PRO A 122 0.64 11.30 -7.36
N GLU A 123 0.45 12.52 -7.85
CA GLU A 123 -0.48 13.46 -7.23
C GLU A 123 -1.91 12.90 -7.25
N PRO A 124 -2.70 13.11 -6.17
CA PRO A 124 -4.10 12.65 -6.12
C PRO A 124 -4.94 13.14 -7.29
N ASP A 125 -4.71 14.37 -7.74
CA ASP A 125 -5.46 14.98 -8.83
C ASP A 125 -5.10 14.35 -10.21
N ALA A 126 -3.88 13.82 -10.34
CA ALA A 126 -3.41 13.21 -11.59
C ALA A 126 -3.83 11.72 -11.70
N VAL A 127 -3.85 10.99 -10.58
CA VAL A 127 -4.25 9.57 -10.53
C VAL A 127 -5.15 9.32 -9.32
N PRO A 128 -6.41 9.81 -9.33
CA PRO A 128 -7.30 9.76 -8.17
C PRO A 128 -7.72 8.35 -7.76
N SER A 129 -7.72 7.40 -8.71
CA SER A 129 -8.03 5.99 -8.46
C SER A 129 -7.17 5.36 -7.36
N LEU A 130 -5.87 5.69 -7.31
CA LEU A 130 -4.93 5.21 -6.30
C LEU A 130 -5.26 5.69 -4.88
N TYR A 131 -5.99 6.80 -4.78
CA TYR A 131 -6.43 7.39 -3.52
C TYR A 131 -7.87 7.00 -3.19
N THR A 132 -8.52 6.13 -3.95
CA THR A 132 -9.75 5.51 -3.45
C THR A 132 -9.41 4.60 -2.27
N ARG A 133 -10.20 4.68 -1.20
CA ARG A 133 -9.97 3.86 0.01
C ARG A 133 -9.79 2.38 -0.31
N GLY A 134 -10.57 1.83 -1.23
CA GLY A 134 -10.48 0.41 -1.61
C GLY A 134 -9.17 0.03 -2.30
N ILE A 135 -8.63 0.87 -3.20
CA ILE A 135 -7.35 0.60 -3.85
C ILE A 135 -6.19 0.81 -2.88
N ALA A 136 -6.23 1.89 -2.09
CA ALA A 136 -5.23 2.18 -1.07
C ALA A 136 -5.13 1.06 -0.02
N HIS A 137 -6.28 0.54 0.43
CA HIS A 137 -6.36 -0.59 1.35
C HIS A 137 -5.77 -1.88 0.77
N LYS A 138 -6.13 -2.23 -0.47
CA LYS A 138 -5.54 -3.39 -1.17
C LYS A 138 -4.03 -3.26 -1.36
N LEU A 139 -3.53 -2.06 -1.65
CA LEU A 139 -2.09 -1.80 -1.76
C LEU A 139 -1.36 -2.12 -0.45
N LEU A 140 -1.92 -1.70 0.70
CA LEU A 140 -1.35 -2.03 2.01
C LEU A 140 -1.31 -3.53 2.26
N HIS A 141 -2.39 -4.25 1.92
CA HIS A 141 -2.45 -5.72 2.05
C HIS A 141 -1.37 -6.41 1.18
N ILE A 142 -1.26 -6.03 -0.09
CA ILE A 142 -0.23 -6.57 -1.00
C ILE A 142 1.18 -6.37 -0.42
N LEU A 143 1.46 -5.18 0.11
CA LEU A 143 2.77 -4.85 0.65
C LEU A 143 3.08 -5.65 1.93
N VAL A 144 2.11 -5.80 2.83
CA VAL A 144 2.28 -6.62 4.03
C VAL A 144 2.47 -8.09 3.68
N ASP A 145 1.64 -8.64 2.79
CA ASP A 145 1.70 -10.05 2.39
C ASP A 145 3.03 -10.42 1.70
N ILE A 146 3.56 -9.53 0.86
CA ILE A 146 4.78 -9.80 0.10
C ILE A 146 6.02 -9.65 0.96
N PHE A 147 6.06 -8.67 1.87
CA PHE A 147 7.30 -8.29 2.56
C PHE A 147 7.36 -8.72 4.02
N ASP A 148 6.25 -9.09 4.65
CA ASP A 148 6.17 -9.37 6.09
C ASP A 148 6.94 -8.31 6.90
N PRO A 149 6.53 -7.03 6.83
CA PRO A 149 7.28 -5.91 7.36
C PRO A 149 7.05 -5.74 8.87
N ASP A 150 7.94 -4.99 9.53
CA ASP A 150 7.71 -4.54 10.90
C ASP A 150 6.72 -3.37 10.94
N SER A 151 6.78 -2.48 9.94
CA SER A 151 5.85 -1.36 9.85
C SER A 151 5.51 -0.96 8.42
N VAL A 152 4.29 -0.41 8.24
CA VAL A 152 3.87 0.30 7.03
C VAL A 152 3.28 1.65 7.40
N LEU A 153 3.62 2.67 6.62
CA LEU A 153 3.10 4.02 6.73
C LEU A 153 2.59 4.50 5.38
N TRP A 154 1.34 4.95 5.32
CA TRP A 154 0.86 5.79 4.23
C TRP A 154 0.75 7.23 4.73
N SER A 155 1.56 8.13 4.20
CA SER A 155 1.61 9.54 4.63
C SER A 155 2.05 10.45 3.50
N ASN A 156 2.16 11.75 3.76
CA ASN A 156 2.74 12.75 2.87
C ASN A 156 3.71 13.65 3.64
N GLU A 157 4.52 14.42 2.92
CA GLU A 157 5.56 15.27 3.53
C GLU A 157 4.99 16.30 4.51
N GLU A 158 3.81 16.84 4.23
CA GLU A 158 3.14 17.84 5.07
C GLU A 158 2.72 17.25 6.43
N LEU A 159 2.15 16.04 6.45
CA LEU A 159 1.81 15.34 7.68
C LEU A 159 3.06 15.01 8.51
N LEU A 160 4.16 14.61 7.86
CA LEU A 160 5.42 14.33 8.55
C LEU A 160 6.02 15.61 9.15
N ALA A 161 5.99 16.72 8.41
CA ALA A 161 6.47 18.01 8.90
C ALA A 161 5.70 18.47 10.15
N LYS A 162 4.37 18.31 10.15
CA LYS A 162 3.51 18.67 11.30
C LYS A 162 3.72 17.80 12.56
N GLN A 163 4.44 16.69 12.43
CA GLN A 163 4.80 15.80 13.55
C GLN A 163 6.26 15.97 14.01
N THR A 164 7.05 16.75 13.27
CA THR A 164 8.44 17.02 13.60
C THR A 164 8.50 17.90 14.84
N GLU A 165 9.38 17.58 15.78
CA GLU A 165 9.60 18.43 16.95
C GLU A 165 10.04 19.84 16.54
N PRO A 166 9.77 20.88 17.33
CA PRO A 166 10.27 22.21 17.03
C PRO A 166 11.79 22.30 17.24
N ASP A 167 12.42 23.23 16.53
CA ASP A 167 13.81 23.61 16.76
C ASP A 167 14.01 24.09 18.21
N ARG A 168 15.13 23.70 18.80
CA ARG A 168 15.46 24.05 20.19
C ARG A 168 16.73 24.89 20.20
N PRO A 169 16.83 25.98 21.00
CA PRO A 169 18.08 26.69 21.13
C PRO A 169 19.15 25.77 21.74
N THR A 170 20.38 25.95 21.27
CA THR A 170 21.58 25.33 21.87
C THR A 170 21.80 25.88 23.29
N GLU A 171 22.44 25.10 24.16
CA GLU A 171 22.67 25.48 25.57
C GLU A 171 23.46 26.79 25.72
N ASP A 172 24.33 27.11 24.76
CA ASP A 172 25.11 28.35 24.74
C ASP A 172 24.35 29.55 24.13
N GLY A 173 23.12 29.33 23.64
CA GLY A 173 22.27 30.34 23.02
C GLY A 173 22.75 30.85 21.66
N ARG A 174 23.77 30.23 21.05
CA ARG A 174 24.41 30.74 19.81
C ARG A 174 23.88 30.12 18.53
N GLY A 175 22.99 29.14 18.64
CA GLY A 175 22.36 28.48 17.51
C GLY A 175 21.16 27.65 17.91
N TYR A 176 20.67 26.85 16.95
CA TYR A 176 19.53 25.97 17.12
C TYR A 176 19.91 24.52 16.79
N VAL A 177 19.41 23.59 17.60
CA VAL A 177 19.30 22.18 17.25
C VAL A 177 18.01 22.02 16.46
N LEU A 178 18.15 21.63 15.19
CA LEU A 178 16.99 21.40 14.33
C LEU A 178 16.13 20.27 14.89
N GLY A 179 14.84 20.54 14.95
CA GLY A 179 13.83 19.57 15.33
C GLY A 179 13.82 18.37 14.40
N LYS A 180 13.50 17.20 14.95
CA LYS A 180 13.49 15.94 14.20
C LYS A 180 12.22 15.16 14.50
N LEU A 181 11.80 14.37 13.54
CA LEU A 181 10.77 13.37 13.73
C LEU A 181 11.37 12.21 14.53
N VAL A 182 10.90 12.01 15.75
CA VAL A 182 11.35 10.91 16.62
C VAL A 182 10.37 9.74 16.50
N GLY A 183 10.88 8.51 16.38
CA GLY A 183 10.08 7.29 16.37
C GLY A 183 9.15 7.12 15.16
N HIS A 184 8.08 6.34 15.32
CA HIS A 184 7.14 6.06 14.23
C HIS A 184 6.23 7.26 13.95
N PRO A 185 6.22 7.79 12.71
CA PRO A 185 5.18 8.72 12.28
C PRO A 185 3.81 8.06 12.15
N ALA A 186 2.78 8.89 12.23
CA ALA A 186 1.42 8.56 11.83
C ALA A 186 1.08 9.17 10.47
N GLY A 187 0.12 8.57 9.78
CA GLY A 187 -0.41 9.08 8.50
C GLY A 187 -1.85 8.63 8.31
N TRP A 188 -2.30 8.51 7.06
CA TRP A 188 -3.63 7.95 6.77
C TRP A 188 -3.74 6.50 7.23
N ALA A 189 -2.65 5.73 7.05
CA ALA A 189 -2.56 4.35 7.48
C ALA A 189 -1.26 4.07 8.22
N ASN A 190 -1.39 3.28 9.28
CA ASN A 190 -0.28 2.80 10.10
C ASN A 190 -0.45 1.30 10.36
N PHE A 191 0.52 0.52 9.93
CA PHE A 191 0.65 -0.89 10.29
C PHE A 191 1.85 -1.06 11.23
N LEU A 192 1.67 -1.83 12.29
CA LEU A 192 2.75 -2.32 13.16
C LEU A 192 2.60 -3.82 13.33
N SER A 193 3.67 -4.57 13.07
CA SER A 193 3.73 -6.00 13.31
C SER A 193 3.67 -6.31 14.81
N ASP A 194 3.35 -7.55 15.16
CA ASP A 194 3.39 -8.01 16.55
C ASP A 194 4.85 -8.09 17.07
N SER A 195 5.83 -8.21 16.18
CA SER A 195 7.26 -8.16 16.53
C SER A 195 7.80 -6.75 16.79
N ASP A 196 7.12 -5.69 16.31
CA ASP A 196 7.56 -4.31 16.53
C ASP A 196 7.58 -3.98 18.04
N SER A 197 8.59 -3.25 18.50
CA SER A 197 8.65 -2.82 19.91
C SER A 197 7.53 -1.84 20.29
N VAL A 198 6.96 -1.14 19.30
CA VAL A 198 5.89 -0.17 19.46
C VAL A 198 4.55 -0.84 19.18
N LYS A 199 3.54 -0.48 19.98
CA LYS A 199 2.17 -0.98 19.86
C LYS A 199 1.20 0.18 19.98
N PHE A 200 0.02 0.01 19.38
CA PHE A 200 -1.08 0.95 19.58
C PHE A 200 -1.73 0.70 20.94
N ASP A 201 -1.85 1.75 21.74
CA ASP A 201 -2.85 1.81 22.79
C ASP A 201 -4.23 2.00 22.16
N MET A 202 -4.99 0.91 22.12
CA MET A 202 -6.32 0.86 21.50
C MET A 202 -7.31 1.82 22.15
N ALA A 203 -7.13 2.16 23.43
CA ALA A 203 -8.00 3.11 24.12
C ALA A 203 -7.74 4.57 23.72
N LEU A 204 -6.56 4.85 23.13
CA LEU A 204 -6.17 6.18 22.69
C LEU A 204 -6.39 6.42 21.19
N LEU A 205 -6.83 5.42 20.43
CA LEU A 205 -7.10 5.58 19.01
C LEU A 205 -8.32 6.49 18.76
N PRO A 206 -8.34 7.27 17.66
CA PRO A 206 -9.51 8.06 17.28
C PRO A 206 -10.77 7.19 17.15
N ALA A 207 -11.93 7.68 17.58
CA ALA A 207 -13.18 6.94 17.50
C ALA A 207 -13.59 6.57 16.05
N GLY A 208 -13.18 7.37 15.07
CA GLY A 208 -13.41 7.11 13.64
C GLY A 208 -12.35 6.23 12.97
N ALA A 209 -11.33 5.77 13.71
CA ALA A 209 -10.31 4.90 13.16
C ALA A 209 -10.88 3.51 12.86
N THR A 210 -10.57 2.97 11.69
CA THR A 210 -10.80 1.56 11.39
C THR A 210 -9.57 0.79 11.83
N VAL A 211 -9.77 -0.24 12.64
CA VAL A 211 -8.69 -1.10 13.11
C VAL A 211 -8.96 -2.52 12.67
N GLU A 212 -7.96 -3.14 12.04
CA GLU A 212 -8.06 -4.52 11.59
C GLU A 212 -6.75 -5.28 11.83
N ARG A 213 -6.86 -6.60 11.87
CA ARG A 213 -5.70 -7.49 11.83
C ARG A 213 -5.31 -7.75 10.39
N LEU A 214 -4.03 -7.57 10.09
CA LEU A 214 -3.45 -7.81 8.78
C LEU A 214 -2.16 -8.62 8.96
N GLY A 215 -2.12 -9.85 8.43
CA GLY A 215 -1.00 -10.75 8.69
C GLY A 215 -0.72 -10.91 10.19
N THR A 216 0.53 -10.66 10.58
CA THR A 216 1.04 -10.73 11.95
C THR A 216 1.02 -9.37 12.66
N GLY A 217 0.21 -8.40 12.21
CA GLY A 217 0.15 -7.07 12.83
C GLY A 217 -1.21 -6.41 12.82
N THR A 218 -1.24 -5.18 13.33
CA THR A 218 -2.44 -4.36 13.43
C THR A 218 -2.33 -3.21 12.43
N LEU A 219 -3.34 -3.06 11.58
CA LEU A 219 -3.50 -1.94 10.67
C LEU A 219 -4.54 -0.97 11.23
N VAL A 220 -4.16 0.31 11.31
CA VAL A 220 -5.03 1.43 11.67
C VAL A 220 -5.21 2.32 10.44
N LEU A 221 -6.45 2.64 10.07
CA LEU A 221 -6.82 3.51 8.96
C LEU A 221 -7.66 4.69 9.46
N LEU A 222 -7.42 5.90 8.92
CA LEU A 222 -8.12 7.12 9.32
C LEU A 222 -8.98 7.69 8.18
N GLY A 223 -10.25 8.01 8.45
CA GLY A 223 -11.12 8.70 7.48
C GLY A 223 -11.34 7.93 6.16
N GLN A 224 -12.02 8.56 5.20
CA GLN A 224 -12.33 7.92 3.91
C GLN A 224 -11.36 8.32 2.78
N ASP A 225 -10.58 9.38 2.97
CA ASP A 225 -9.68 9.93 1.96
C ASP A 225 -8.20 9.71 2.33
N PRO A 226 -7.51 8.76 1.67
CA PRO A 226 -6.06 8.56 1.76
C PRO A 226 -5.18 9.77 1.41
N ALA A 227 -5.70 10.76 0.69
CA ALA A 227 -4.95 11.96 0.34
C ALA A 227 -4.99 13.01 1.46
N ASP A 228 -6.08 13.04 2.23
CA ASP A 228 -6.35 14.09 3.22
C ASP A 228 -6.93 13.54 4.54
N PRO A 229 -6.14 12.77 5.33
CA PRO A 229 -6.58 12.34 6.65
C PRO A 229 -6.62 13.53 7.63
N PRO A 230 -7.61 13.59 8.55
CA PRO A 230 -7.68 14.64 9.54
C PRO A 230 -6.43 14.69 10.41
N LEU A 231 -5.73 15.83 10.42
CA LEU A 231 -4.47 15.99 11.17
C LEU A 231 -4.62 15.65 12.66
N ARG A 232 -5.74 16.05 13.28
CA ARG A 232 -6.05 15.74 14.68
C ARG A 232 -6.00 14.24 14.96
N ASP A 233 -6.58 13.44 14.07
CA ASP A 233 -6.62 11.98 14.20
C ASP A 233 -5.24 11.37 13.94
N VAL A 234 -4.49 11.89 12.96
CA VAL A 234 -3.10 11.49 12.71
C VAL A 234 -2.24 11.69 13.96
N LEU A 235 -2.30 12.88 14.58
CA LEU A 235 -1.56 13.16 15.82
C LEU A 235 -2.04 12.30 16.98
N GLN A 236 -3.33 11.97 17.04
CA GLN A 236 -3.86 11.09 18.07
C GLN A 236 -3.39 9.64 17.92
N VAL A 237 -3.28 9.10 16.69
CA VAL A 237 -2.63 7.80 16.43
C VAL A 237 -1.17 7.82 16.88
N ARG A 238 -0.45 8.92 16.65
CA ARG A 238 0.92 9.07 17.13
C ARG A 238 1.03 9.04 18.65
N ARG A 239 0.10 9.68 19.37
CA ARG A 239 -0.01 9.53 20.84
C ARG A 239 -0.33 8.11 21.25
N ALA A 240 -1.19 7.41 20.52
CA ALA A 240 -1.52 6.02 20.78
C ALA A 240 -0.32 5.07 20.57
N MET A 241 0.68 5.47 19.78
CA MET A 241 1.97 4.76 19.68
C MET A 241 2.98 5.14 20.79
N GLY A 242 2.58 5.97 21.76
CA GLY A 242 3.41 6.38 22.89
C GLY A 242 4.32 7.58 22.62
N TYR A 243 4.14 8.28 21.50
CA TYR A 243 4.95 9.45 21.16
C TYR A 243 4.32 10.75 21.60
N GLU A 244 5.16 11.65 22.09
CA GLU A 244 4.79 13.05 22.22
C GLU A 244 4.49 13.64 20.85
N VAL A 245 3.51 14.54 20.81
CA VAL A 245 3.16 15.29 19.61
C VAL A 245 3.20 16.77 19.91
N PRO A 246 3.64 17.60 18.95
CA PRO A 246 3.58 19.04 19.12
C PRO A 246 2.15 19.47 19.45
N THR A 247 1.93 20.06 20.62
CA THR A 247 0.70 20.81 20.89
C THR A 247 0.74 22.03 20.00
N GLN A 248 -0.09 22.09 18.97
CA GLN A 248 -0.26 23.31 18.21
C GLN A 248 -0.74 24.40 19.17
N ARG A 249 0.12 25.38 19.48
CA ARG A 249 -0.36 26.70 19.85
C ARG A 249 -1.09 27.22 18.62
N THR A 250 -2.37 27.58 18.78
CA THR A 250 -3.25 28.17 17.76
C THR A 250 -3.93 27.15 16.83
N GLU A 251 -4.89 26.39 17.37
CA GLU A 251 -6.14 26.19 16.62
C GLU A 251 -6.84 27.56 16.60
N SER A 252 -6.82 28.24 15.47
CA SER A 252 -7.70 29.38 15.21
C SER A 252 -9.13 28.92 15.45
N SER A 253 -9.89 29.67 16.23
CA SER A 253 -11.23 29.33 16.71
C SER A 253 -12.33 29.28 15.63
N GLU A 254 -12.00 29.04 14.37
CA GLU A 254 -12.96 29.07 13.25
C GLU A 254 -13.52 27.68 12.90
N ASP A 255 -12.87 26.57 13.28
CA ASP A 255 -13.35 25.20 13.01
C ASP A 255 -14.21 24.59 14.13
N VAL A 256 -14.40 25.29 15.26
CA VAL A 256 -15.23 24.81 16.38
C VAL A 256 -16.72 25.01 16.11
N ASP A 257 -17.11 25.97 15.26
CA ASP A 257 -18.52 26.34 15.04
C ASP A 257 -19.18 25.64 13.82
N ALA A 258 -18.44 24.91 13.00
CA ALA A 258 -19.00 24.25 11.81
C ALA A 258 -19.53 22.82 12.04
N ALA A 259 -19.21 22.19 13.17
CA ALA A 259 -19.57 20.78 13.42
C ALA A 259 -20.81 20.57 14.32
N SER A 260 -21.49 21.64 14.75
CA SER A 260 -22.58 21.53 15.73
C SER A 260 -23.90 22.16 15.25
N ALA A 261 -24.43 21.70 14.11
CA ALA A 261 -25.83 21.91 13.75
C ALA A 261 -26.35 20.84 12.77
N GLY A 262 -26.60 19.63 13.26
CA GLY A 262 -27.49 18.66 12.61
C GLY A 262 -28.84 18.62 13.35
N PRO A 263 -29.99 18.53 12.68
CA PRO A 263 -31.29 18.76 13.30
C PRO A 263 -31.71 17.61 14.22
N THR A 264 -32.34 18.00 15.33
CA THR A 264 -32.90 17.13 16.37
C THR A 264 -33.99 16.22 15.80
N ALA A 265 -33.79 14.90 15.88
CA ALA A 265 -34.83 13.92 15.58
C ALA A 265 -35.74 13.71 16.80
N THR A 266 -37.05 13.96 16.63
CA THR A 266 -38.09 13.70 17.62
C THR A 266 -38.44 12.20 17.67
N PRO A 267 -38.67 11.59 18.85
CA PRO A 267 -38.97 10.16 18.94
C PRO A 267 -40.47 9.89 18.71
N THR A 268 -40.80 8.89 17.88
CA THR A 268 -42.17 8.38 17.71
C THR A 268 -42.23 6.94 18.22
N ALA A 269 -43.12 6.69 19.18
CA ALA A 269 -43.46 5.37 19.72
C ALA A 269 -44.81 4.87 19.13
N PRO A 270 -45.14 3.56 19.26
CA PRO A 270 -45.83 2.77 18.23
C PRO A 270 -47.37 2.76 18.32
N GLY A 271 -48.03 2.54 17.17
CA GLY A 271 -49.48 2.36 17.07
C GLY A 271 -49.85 1.24 16.10
N ALA A 272 -50.83 0.44 16.51
CA ALA A 272 -51.19 -0.88 15.99
C ALA A 272 -52.10 -0.91 14.75
N SER A 273 -52.18 -2.12 14.18
CA SER A 273 -53.01 -2.65 13.08
C SER A 273 -54.47 -2.16 12.99
N VAL A 274 -54.97 -2.01 11.76
CA VAL A 274 -56.28 -2.53 11.29
C VAL A 274 -56.36 -2.53 9.74
N ASN A 275 -56.76 -3.68 9.18
CA ASN A 275 -57.46 -3.90 7.89
C ASN A 275 -58.93 -4.27 8.23
N PRO A 276 -59.93 -4.51 7.33
CA PRO A 276 -59.93 -4.64 5.85
C PRO A 276 -61.17 -4.03 5.10
N THR A 277 -61.16 -4.00 3.76
CA THR A 277 -62.22 -4.45 2.79
C THR A 277 -61.78 -4.07 1.36
N ASP A 278 -61.42 -4.97 0.45
CA ASP A 278 -62.18 -5.99 -0.34
C ASP A 278 -63.06 -5.42 -1.48
N ARG A 279 -62.64 -5.64 -2.75
CA ARG A 279 -63.46 -6.23 -3.83
C ARG A 279 -62.76 -6.38 -5.19
N GLY A 280 -62.88 -7.58 -5.76
CA GLY A 280 -62.95 -7.91 -7.20
C GLY A 280 -61.65 -8.40 -7.84
N GLN A 281 -61.31 -9.70 -7.89
CA GLN A 281 -61.90 -10.79 -8.70
C GLN A 281 -61.85 -10.44 -10.21
N SER A 282 -61.09 -11.10 -11.09
CA SER A 282 -61.26 -12.52 -11.48
C SER A 282 -60.08 -13.02 -12.33
N ASP A 283 -59.73 -14.29 -12.13
CA ASP A 283 -58.95 -15.17 -13.03
C ASP A 283 -59.96 -16.16 -13.67
N PRO A 284 -59.74 -16.77 -14.86
CA PRO A 284 -58.98 -18.03 -14.88
C PRO A 284 -58.20 -18.39 -16.18
N ARG A 285 -57.01 -19.00 -15.97
CA ARG A 285 -56.27 -20.12 -16.64
C ARG A 285 -57.01 -21.06 -17.66
N PRO A 286 -56.38 -22.10 -18.30
CA PRO A 286 -54.99 -22.36 -18.79
C PRO A 286 -54.90 -23.12 -20.17
N GLY A 287 -53.67 -23.36 -20.69
CA GLY A 287 -53.33 -24.40 -21.70
C GLY A 287 -52.42 -23.89 -22.85
N ILE A 288 -51.50 -24.60 -23.52
CA ILE A 288 -51.04 -26.01 -23.66
C ILE A 288 -49.65 -25.96 -24.40
N GLU A 289 -48.76 -26.93 -24.11
CA GLU A 289 -47.71 -27.66 -24.92
C GLU A 289 -47.16 -27.09 -26.27
N THR A 290 -45.98 -27.39 -26.84
CA THR A 290 -44.85 -28.36 -26.69
C THR A 290 -43.72 -28.01 -27.71
N ARG A 291 -42.51 -28.59 -27.53
CA ARG A 291 -41.45 -28.97 -28.53
C ARG A 291 -40.80 -27.89 -29.42
N GLY A 292 -39.50 -27.88 -29.72
CA GLY A 292 -38.41 -28.83 -29.46
C GLY A 292 -37.07 -28.39 -30.08
N VAL A 293 -35.98 -28.76 -29.37
CA VAL A 293 -34.71 -29.38 -29.83
C VAL A 293 -33.84 -28.74 -30.93
N GLY A 294 -32.55 -28.59 -30.62
CA GLY A 294 -31.44 -28.57 -31.59
C GLY A 294 -30.08 -28.13 -31.00
N TYR A 295 -29.34 -29.05 -30.38
CA TYR A 295 -27.89 -28.93 -30.10
C TYR A 295 -27.08 -29.09 -31.40
N PRO A 296 -25.80 -28.64 -31.39
CA PRO A 296 -24.76 -29.56 -31.84
C PRO A 296 -23.62 -29.75 -30.83
N GLU A 297 -23.12 -30.97 -30.86
CA GLU A 297 -22.04 -31.56 -30.08
C GLU A 297 -20.67 -30.96 -30.45
N SER A 298 -19.74 -30.96 -29.50
CA SER A 298 -18.30 -30.79 -29.76
C SER A 298 -17.56 -31.95 -29.12
N ASN A 299 -17.03 -32.81 -30.00
CA ASN A 299 -16.28 -34.02 -29.68
C ASN A 299 -15.09 -33.74 -28.78
N THR A 300 -14.96 -34.55 -27.74
CA THR A 300 -13.76 -34.72 -26.93
C THR A 300 -13.15 -36.05 -27.35
N ASP A 301 -12.04 -36.03 -28.09
CA ASP A 301 -11.26 -37.25 -28.36
C ASP A 301 -10.01 -37.25 -27.47
N ALA A 302 -10.00 -38.21 -26.54
CA ALA A 302 -8.81 -38.71 -25.89
C ALA A 302 -8.39 -39.99 -26.62
N GLN A 303 -7.16 -40.03 -27.13
CA GLN A 303 -6.47 -41.27 -27.48
C GLN A 303 -5.07 -41.27 -26.87
N HIS A 304 -4.96 -41.94 -25.72
CA HIS A 304 -3.74 -42.58 -25.28
C HIS A 304 -3.64 -43.93 -26.02
N GLY A 305 -2.52 -44.15 -26.70
CA GLY A 305 -2.20 -45.39 -27.39
C GLY A 305 -0.77 -45.83 -27.08
N ASP A 306 -0.62 -47.15 -26.94
CA ASP A 306 0.45 -47.90 -26.31
C ASP A 306 1.85 -47.83 -26.94
N ALA A 307 2.83 -48.22 -26.12
CA ALA A 307 4.18 -48.62 -26.51
C ALA A 307 4.22 -49.94 -27.33
N PRO A 308 5.36 -50.19 -27.99
CA PRO A 308 5.91 -51.55 -27.99
C PRO A 308 7.41 -51.61 -27.65
N ARG A 309 7.77 -52.73 -27.02
CA ARG A 309 9.13 -53.25 -26.81
C ARG A 309 9.81 -53.63 -28.14
N GLY A 310 11.14 -53.53 -28.21
CA GLY A 310 11.95 -54.21 -29.22
C GLY A 310 13.46 -53.97 -29.04
N THR A 311 14.19 -55.05 -28.78
CA THR A 311 15.60 -55.21 -28.37
C THR A 311 16.59 -55.31 -29.54
N THR A 312 17.83 -54.83 -29.39
CA THR A 312 19.12 -55.38 -29.94
C THR A 312 20.28 -54.56 -29.33
N ALA A 313 21.18 -55.07 -28.47
CA ALA A 313 22.28 -56.04 -28.66
C ALA A 313 23.56 -55.45 -29.33
N HIS A 314 24.66 -55.50 -28.56
CA HIS A 314 26.10 -55.53 -28.90
C HIS A 314 26.70 -54.49 -29.87
N ASP A 315 27.60 -53.63 -29.39
CA ASP A 315 29.06 -53.86 -29.28
C ASP A 315 29.69 -52.90 -28.25
#